data_AF-A0A3B8QEE3-F1
#
_entry.id   AF-A0A3B8QEE3-F1
#
_cell.length_a   1.000
_cell.length_b   1.000
_cell.length_c   1.000
_cell.angle_alpha   90.00
_cell.angle_beta   90.00
_cell.angle_gamma   90.00
#
_symmetry.space_group_name_H-M   'P 1'
#
loop_
_entity.id
_entity.type
_entity.pdbx_description
1 polymer ?
#
loop_
_entity_poly.entity_id
_entity_poly.type
_entity_poly.pdbx_seq_one_letter_code
_entity_poly.pdbx_strand_id
1 'polypeptide(L)'
;ATLSDVADHIEYVRDVAGIDHVDLGADYDGMEPDPPPIGLEDVSKYPALLTELSRRGWSEDALAKLAGRNVLRAWAEAEDAASRIQEQRGPSNATIDELDGGSRPPN
;
A
#
# COMPACT_ATOMS: atom_id res chain seq x y z
N ALA A 1 18.04 -6.07 7.07
CA ALA A 1 16.80 -6.76 7.44
C ALA A 1 16.75 -8.12 6.75
N THR A 2 15.89 -9.01 7.22
CA THR A 2 15.60 -10.33 6.66
C THR A 2 14.12 -10.42 6.31
N LEU A 3 13.74 -11.46 5.56
CA LEU A 3 12.34 -11.80 5.31
C LEU A 3 11.53 -11.92 6.62
N SER A 4 12.13 -12.48 7.68
CA SER A 4 11.47 -12.58 9.00
C SER A 4 11.15 -11.21 9.59
N ASP A 5 12.05 -10.24 9.46
CA ASP A 5 11.82 -8.87 9.97
C ASP A 5 10.67 -8.20 9.21
N VAL A 6 10.52 -8.48 7.91
CA VAL A 6 9.39 -7.99 7.10
C VAL A 6 8.08 -8.66 7.52
N ALA A 7 8.10 -9.97 7.79
CA ALA A 7 6.94 -10.68 8.31
C ALA A 7 6.51 -10.15 9.70
N ASP A 8 7.47 -9.84 10.59
CA ASP A 8 7.19 -9.20 11.89
C ASP A 8 6.49 -7.84 11.69
N HIS A 9 6.95 -7.06 10.71
CA HIS A 9 6.35 -5.76 10.38
C HIS A 9 4.91 -5.91 9.86
N ILE A 10 4.66 -6.88 8.99
CA ILE A 10 3.31 -7.19 8.48
C ILE A 10 2.36 -7.59 9.61
N GLU A 11 2.82 -8.41 10.56
CA GLU A 11 2.02 -8.81 11.72
C GLU A 11 1.71 -7.63 12.64
N TYR A 12 2.69 -6.76 12.89
CA TYR A 12 2.46 -5.55 13.66
C TYR A 12 1.41 -4.62 13.01
N VAL A 13 1.51 -4.39 11.69
CA VAL A 13 0.53 -3.57 10.97
C VAL A 13 -0.85 -4.23 11.02
N ARG A 14 -0.94 -5.54 10.83
CA ARG A 14 -2.19 -6.30 11.00
C ARG A 14 -2.78 -6.12 12.40
N ASP A 15 -1.97 -6.16 13.45
CA ASP A 15 -2.45 -6.05 14.83
C ASP A 15 -2.97 -4.63 15.16
N VAL A 16 -2.34 -3.60 14.58
CA VAL A 16 -2.72 -2.20 14.79
C VAL A 16 -3.88 -1.77 13.90
N ALA A 17 -3.83 -2.09 12.61
CA ALA A 17 -4.77 -1.61 11.60
C ALA A 17 -5.87 -2.63 11.26
N GLY A 18 -5.68 -3.91 11.58
CA GLY A 18 -6.58 -5.00 11.22
C GLY A 18 -6.20 -5.68 9.89
N ILE A 19 -6.60 -6.95 9.74
CA ILE A 19 -6.27 -7.78 8.57
C ILE A 19 -6.78 -7.22 7.24
N ASP A 20 -7.83 -6.41 7.28
CA ASP A 20 -8.42 -5.77 6.11
C ASP A 20 -7.63 -4.52 5.64
N HIS A 21 -6.59 -4.10 6.35
CA HIS A 21 -5.88 -2.83 6.11
C HIS A 21 -4.35 -3.02 5.99
N VAL A 22 -3.91 -4.20 5.56
CA VAL A 22 -2.50 -4.50 5.32
C VAL A 22 -2.31 -5.09 3.92
N ASP A 23 -1.31 -4.59 3.20
CA ASP A 23 -0.99 -4.94 1.80
C ASP A 23 0.54 -4.96 1.60
N LEU A 24 1.00 -5.37 0.42
CA LEU A 24 2.41 -5.41 0.04
C LEU A 24 2.79 -4.26 -0.90
N GLY A 25 3.84 -3.51 -0.56
CA GLY A 25 4.46 -2.50 -1.41
C GLY A 25 5.97 -2.48 -1.19
N ALA A 26 6.70 -3.24 -1.99
CA ALA A 26 8.10 -3.60 -1.69
C ALA A 26 9.15 -2.59 -2.18
N ASP A 27 8.76 -1.62 -3.02
CA ASP A 27 9.67 -0.61 -3.56
C ASP A 27 10.90 -1.19 -4.30
N TYR A 28 10.73 -2.36 -4.94
CA TYR A 28 11.74 -2.93 -5.83
C TYR A 28 12.11 -1.93 -6.93
N ASP A 29 13.41 -1.86 -7.25
CA ASP A 29 14.01 -0.89 -8.19
C ASP A 29 13.86 0.60 -7.80
N GLY A 30 13.25 0.92 -6.64
CA GLY A 30 13.09 2.27 -6.10
C GLY A 30 13.81 2.52 -4.77
N MET A 31 14.15 1.46 -4.04
CA MET A 31 14.77 1.56 -2.70
C MET A 31 16.27 1.90 -2.72
N GLU A 32 16.69 2.77 -1.80
CA GLU A 32 18.09 2.99 -1.40
C GLU A 32 18.25 2.77 0.12
N PRO A 33 19.35 2.15 0.61
CA PRO A 33 20.44 1.53 -0.14
C PRO A 33 20.25 0.01 -0.34
N ASP A 34 20.76 -0.46 -1.48
CA ASP A 34 21.11 -1.87 -1.77
C ASP A 34 22.15 -2.35 -0.74
N PRO A 35 21.93 -3.47 -0.02
CA PRO A 35 21.07 -4.59 -0.43
C PRO A 35 19.67 -4.68 0.15
N PRO A 36 18.72 -5.28 -0.61
CA PRO A 36 17.38 -5.63 -0.13
C PRO A 36 17.44 -6.59 1.07
N PRO A 37 16.33 -6.76 1.82
CA PRO A 37 16.26 -7.72 2.90
C PRO A 37 16.63 -9.14 2.43
N ILE A 38 17.38 -9.86 3.25
CA ILE A 38 17.81 -11.23 2.94
C ILE A 38 16.58 -12.15 2.83
N GLY A 39 16.47 -12.88 1.73
CA GLY A 39 15.31 -13.69 1.37
C GLY A 39 14.23 -12.94 0.57
N LEU A 40 14.42 -11.64 0.31
CA LEU A 40 13.53 -10.78 -0.49
C LEU A 40 14.32 -10.00 -1.55
N GLU A 41 15.32 -10.65 -2.16
CA GLU A 41 16.28 -10.00 -3.06
C GLU A 41 15.64 -9.38 -4.31
N ASP A 42 14.53 -9.94 -4.78
CA ASP A 42 13.87 -9.53 -6.01
C ASP A 42 12.38 -9.91 -6.01
N VAL A 43 11.66 -9.49 -7.05
CA VAL A 43 10.22 -9.74 -7.22
C VAL A 43 9.84 -11.24 -7.28
N SER A 44 10.77 -12.16 -7.48
CA SER A 44 10.48 -13.60 -7.44
C SER A 44 10.27 -14.14 -6.01
N LYS A 45 10.57 -13.34 -4.97
CA LYS A 45 10.62 -13.79 -3.58
C LYS A 45 9.30 -13.69 -2.80
N TYR A 46 8.27 -13.06 -3.35
CA TYR A 46 6.95 -12.98 -2.68
C TYR A 46 6.40 -14.33 -2.18
N PRO A 47 6.53 -15.47 -2.92
CA PRO A 47 6.09 -16.77 -2.40
C PRO A 47 6.79 -17.20 -1.11
N ALA A 48 8.05 -16.81 -0.90
CA ALA A 48 8.78 -17.11 0.33
C ALA A 48 8.19 -16.35 1.53
N LEU A 49 7.81 -15.08 1.33
CA LEU A 49 7.17 -14.25 2.36
C LEU A 49 5.81 -14.81 2.76
N LEU A 50 4.98 -15.19 1.76
CA LEU A 50 3.68 -15.79 2.01
C LEU A 50 3.80 -17.15 2.71
N THR A 51 4.84 -17.93 2.38
CA THR A 51 5.14 -19.20 3.06
C THR A 51 5.52 -18.98 4.52
N GLU A 52 6.34 -17.97 4.82
CA GLU A 52 6.69 -17.61 6.20
C GLU A 52 5.45 -17.21 7.01
N LEU A 53 4.61 -16.33 6.48
CA LEU A 53 3.36 -15.93 7.15
C LEU A 53 2.40 -17.13 7.33
N SER A 54 2.32 -18.02 6.34
CA SER A 54 1.57 -19.28 6.47
C SER A 54 2.10 -20.15 7.62
N ARG A 55 3.44 -20.29 7.77
CA ARG A 55 4.05 -20.99 8.92
C ARG A 55 3.74 -20.34 10.26
N ARG A 56 3.52 -19.03 10.28
CA ARG A 56 3.09 -18.26 11.47
C ARG A 56 1.60 -18.37 11.78
N GLY A 57 0.84 -19.13 10.98
CA GLY A 57 -0.57 -19.40 11.23
C GLY A 57 -1.53 -18.43 10.53
N TRP A 58 -1.07 -17.67 9.54
CA TRP A 58 -1.98 -16.92 8.68
C TRP A 58 -2.87 -17.89 7.88
N SER A 59 -4.18 -17.60 7.88
CA SER A 59 -5.13 -18.37 7.08
C SER A 59 -4.97 -18.04 5.59
N GLU A 60 -5.43 -18.95 4.73
CA GLU A 60 -5.46 -18.71 3.28
C GLU A 60 -6.23 -17.43 2.91
N ASP A 61 -7.33 -17.15 3.61
CA ASP A 61 -8.09 -15.90 3.40
C ASP A 61 -7.28 -14.66 3.80
N ALA A 62 -6.56 -14.70 4.92
CA ALA A 62 -5.69 -13.61 5.35
C ALA A 62 -4.54 -13.37 4.36
N LEU A 63 -3.93 -14.44 3.85
CA LEU A 63 -2.89 -14.35 2.82
C LEU A 63 -3.45 -13.80 1.50
N ALA A 64 -4.65 -14.22 1.09
CA ALA A 64 -5.30 -13.69 -0.11
C ALA A 64 -5.66 -12.20 0.03
N LYS A 65 -6.04 -11.76 1.24
CA LYS A 65 -6.24 -10.34 1.56
C LYS A 65 -4.96 -9.54 1.38
N LEU A 66 -3.89 -9.95 2.06
CA LEU A 66 -2.56 -9.33 1.97
C LEU A 66 -2.01 -9.30 0.53
N ALA A 67 -2.20 -10.39 -0.22
CA ALA A 67 -1.66 -10.52 -1.56
C ALA A 67 -2.42 -9.71 -2.62
N GLY A 68 -3.64 -9.23 -2.33
CA GLY A 68 -4.35 -8.41 -3.31
C GLY A 68 -5.82 -8.10 -3.04
N ARG A 69 -6.55 -8.87 -2.22
CA ARG A 69 -7.99 -8.57 -2.04
C ARG A 69 -8.21 -7.24 -1.29
N ASN A 70 -7.30 -6.84 -0.41
CA ASN A 70 -7.41 -5.56 0.29
C ASN A 70 -7.23 -4.38 -0.68
N VAL A 71 -6.16 -4.35 -1.48
CA VAL A 71 -6.00 -3.32 -2.52
C VAL A 71 -7.15 -3.30 -3.54
N LEU A 72 -7.67 -4.45 -3.95
CA LEU A 72 -8.82 -4.50 -4.86
C LEU A 72 -10.10 -3.93 -4.23
N ARG A 73 -10.33 -4.18 -2.93
CA ARG A 73 -11.44 -3.56 -2.18
C ARG A 73 -11.27 -2.04 -2.12
N ALA A 74 -10.08 -1.56 -1.73
CA ALA A 74 -9.80 -0.13 -1.63
C ALA A 74 -9.95 0.59 -2.98
N TRP A 75 -9.53 -0.06 -4.07
CA TRP A 75 -9.74 0.46 -5.43
C TRP A 75 -11.23 0.58 -5.76
N ALA A 76 -12.03 -0.47 -5.52
CA ALA A 76 -13.47 -0.43 -5.76
C ALA A 76 -14.16 0.68 -4.94
N GLU A 77 -13.78 0.86 -3.67
CA GLU A 77 -14.29 1.96 -2.83
C GLU A 77 -13.91 3.34 -3.38
N ALA A 78 -12.73 3.50 -3.99
CA ALA A 78 -12.31 4.72 -4.65
C ALA A 78 -13.14 5.01 -5.91
N GLU A 79 -13.47 3.99 -6.71
CA GLU A 79 -14.35 4.09 -7.88
C GLU A 79 -15.77 4.49 -7.49
N ASP A 80 -16.31 3.91 -6.42
CA ASP A 80 -17.61 4.26 -5.86
C ASP A 80 -17.63 5.71 -5.36
N ALA A 81 -16.57 6.14 -4.65
CA ALA A 81 -16.44 7.52 -4.20
C ALA A 81 -16.36 8.49 -5.38
N ALA A 82 -15.57 8.15 -6.42
CA ALA A 82 -15.45 8.96 -7.62
C ALA A 82 -16.81 9.15 -8.31
N SER A 83 -17.55 8.07 -8.50
CA SER A 83 -18.91 8.07 -9.09
C SER A 83 -19.84 9.03 -8.34
N ARG A 84 -19.92 8.90 -7.01
CA ARG A 84 -20.76 9.78 -6.17
C ARG A 84 -20.34 11.26 -6.25
N ILE A 85 -19.04 11.54 -6.28
CA ILE A 85 -18.53 12.92 -6.32
C ILE A 85 -18.84 13.58 -7.67
N GLN A 86 -18.72 12.83 -8.77
CA GLN A 86 -19.02 13.32 -10.12
C GLN A 86 -20.51 13.69 -10.30
N GLU A 87 -21.42 12.98 -9.62
CA GLU A 87 -22.84 13.35 -9.60
C GLU A 87 -23.11 14.63 -8.80
N GLN A 88 -22.27 14.93 -7.80
CA GLN A 88 -22.46 16.06 -6.89
C GLN A 88 -21.82 17.36 -7.39
N ARG A 89 -20.69 17.28 -8.11
CA ARG A 89 -19.97 18.46 -8.60
C ARG A 89 -19.08 18.15 -9.81
N GLY A 90 -18.79 19.19 -10.59
CA GLY A 90 -17.75 19.14 -11.62
C GLY A 90 -16.32 19.11 -11.05
N PRO A 91 -15.31 18.95 -11.93
CA PRO A 91 -13.91 19.08 -11.54
C PRO A 91 -13.61 20.49 -11.02
N SER A 92 -12.63 20.59 -10.12
CA SER A 92 -12.15 21.89 -9.65
C SER A 92 -11.28 22.56 -10.72
N ASN A 93 -11.48 23.86 -10.93
CA ASN A 93 -10.57 24.72 -11.71
C ASN A 93 -9.78 25.68 -10.80
N ALA A 94 -9.82 25.46 -9.48
CA ALA A 94 -9.11 26.31 -8.53
C ALA A 94 -7.59 26.24 -8.75
N THR A 95 -6.94 27.38 -8.58
CA THR A 95 -5.49 27.52 -8.66
C THR A 95 -4.85 27.52 -7.27
N ILE A 96 -3.55 27.24 -7.20
CA ILE A 96 -2.81 27.32 -5.93
C ILE A 96 -2.83 28.75 -5.35
N ASP A 97 -2.83 29.78 -6.20
CA ASP A 97 -2.90 31.18 -5.76
C ASP A 97 -4.23 31.49 -5.05
N GLU A 98 -5.34 30.95 -5.56
CA GLU A 98 -6.68 31.10 -4.98
C GLU A 98 -6.87 30.31 -3.68
N LEU A 99 -6.24 29.14 -3.56
CA LEU A 99 -6.39 28.24 -2.40
C LEU A 99 -5.42 28.57 -1.27
N ASP A 100 -4.16 28.85 -1.61
CA ASP A 100 -3.05 28.94 -0.66
C ASP A 100 -2.51 30.38 -0.51
N GLY A 101 -3.01 31.34 -1.30
CA GLY A 101 -2.71 32.77 -1.15
C GLY A 101 -1.35 33.23 -1.69
N GLY A 102 -0.80 32.54 -2.68
CA GLY A 102 0.49 32.86 -3.28
C GLY A 102 0.43 34.03 -4.27
N SER A 103 0.84 35.23 -3.85
CA SER A 103 1.30 36.23 -4.81
C SER A 103 2.58 35.70 -5.47
N ARG A 104 2.51 35.26 -6.73
CA ARG A 104 3.66 34.91 -7.56
C ARG A 104 4.74 36.01 -7.43
N PRO A 105 5.98 35.71 -7.00
CA PRO A 105 7.02 36.73 -6.99
C PRO A 105 7.24 37.23 -8.42
N PRO A 106 7.39 38.55 -8.64
CA PRO A 106 7.66 39.07 -9.97
C PRO A 106 8.99 38.50 -10.48
N ASN A 107 8.98 38.03 -11.74
CA ASN A 107 10.17 37.65 -12.49
C ASN A 107 11.22 38.77 -12.52
#